data_AF-A0A4Q2A5S9-F1
#
_entry.id   AF-A0A4Q2A5S9-F1
#
_cell.length_a   1.000
_cell.length_b   1.000
_cell.length_c   1.000
_cell.angle_alpha   90.00
_cell.angle_beta   90.00
_cell.angle_gamma   90.00
#
_symmetry.space_group_name_H-M   'P 1'
#
loop_
_entity.id
_entity.type
_entity.pdbx_description
1 polymer ?
#
loop_
_entity_poly.entity_id
_entity_poly.type
_entity_poly.pdbx_seq_one_letter_code
_entity_poly.pdbx_strand_id
1 'polypeptide(L)'
;MIKALGLALLLPAAAHAGAWADFETRCLSALENQVPPVVAGLGTGARDGDVVRYALTAGRTLAVETAPADGMRACAVRDPEGAPVPGFDTWIAASVEAGRYVPVATGRWHSHLWIEPVLEVQKTNADRGITLRIVETYLEA
;
A
#
# COMPACT_ATOMS: atom_id res chain seq x y z
N MET A 1 -45.76 24.60 4.37
CA MET A 1 -45.40 23.18 4.16
C MET A 1 -43.90 23.04 4.28
N ILE A 2 -43.42 22.50 5.40
CA ILE A 2 -41.99 22.31 5.67
C ILE A 2 -41.60 20.94 5.08
N LYS A 3 -40.82 20.93 4.00
CA LYS A 3 -40.12 19.74 3.52
C LYS A 3 -38.70 19.80 4.05
N ALA A 4 -38.48 19.14 5.18
CA ALA A 4 -37.16 18.72 5.64
C ALA A 4 -36.92 17.30 5.10
N LEU A 5 -35.90 17.12 4.26
CA LEU A 5 -35.34 15.84 3.83
C LEU A 5 -34.04 16.18 3.07
N GLY A 6 -32.86 15.62 3.31
CA GLY A 6 -32.47 14.56 4.22
C GLY A 6 -31.00 14.76 4.61
N LEU A 7 -30.70 14.28 5.80
CA LEU A 7 -29.43 14.32 6.49
C LEU A 7 -28.35 13.64 5.62
N ALA A 8 -27.33 14.40 5.21
CA ALA A 8 -26.11 13.84 4.65
C ALA A 8 -25.40 13.05 5.76
N LEU A 9 -25.49 11.71 5.70
CA LEU A 9 -24.69 10.82 6.53
C LEU A 9 -23.23 10.96 6.10
N LEU A 10 -22.52 11.88 6.75
CA LEU A 10 -21.06 11.89 6.83
C LEU A 10 -20.65 10.64 7.61
N LEU A 11 -20.45 9.53 6.89
CA LEU A 11 -19.82 8.36 7.48
C LEU A 11 -18.38 8.77 7.85
N PRO A 12 -17.97 8.63 9.13
CA PRO A 12 -16.57 8.79 9.47
C PRO A 12 -15.80 7.73 8.67
N ALA A 13 -14.84 8.19 7.85
CA ALA A 13 -13.83 7.31 7.31
C ALA A 13 -13.16 6.64 8.51
N ALA A 14 -13.53 5.39 8.79
CA ALA A 14 -12.84 4.60 9.77
C ALA A 14 -11.40 4.51 9.28
N ALA A 15 -10.50 5.23 9.95
CA ALA A 15 -9.08 5.00 9.79
C ALA A 15 -8.86 3.54 10.17
N HIS A 16 -8.70 2.68 9.16
CA HIS A 16 -8.55 1.24 9.33
C HIS A 16 -7.21 0.97 10.02
N ALA A 17 -7.14 1.11 11.34
CA ALA A 17 -5.92 0.81 12.10
C ALA A 17 -5.47 -0.63 11.80
N GLY A 18 -4.34 -0.78 11.10
CA GLY A 18 -3.90 -2.07 10.61
C GLY A 18 -2.90 -1.97 9.46
N ALA A 19 -2.39 -3.12 9.02
CA ALA A 19 -1.43 -3.21 7.93
C ALA A 19 -1.90 -2.50 6.65
N TRP A 20 -3.21 -2.51 6.38
CA TRP A 20 -3.78 -1.80 5.24
C TRP A 20 -3.62 -0.28 5.36
N ALA A 21 -4.04 0.38 6.44
CA ALA A 21 -3.90 1.83 6.51
C ALA A 21 -2.44 2.28 6.55
N ASP A 22 -1.56 1.52 7.20
CA ASP A 22 -0.13 1.77 7.17
C ASP A 22 0.40 1.68 5.73
N PHE A 23 0.01 0.64 4.98
CA PHE A 23 0.41 0.46 3.59
C PHE A 23 -0.17 1.53 2.66
N GLU A 24 -1.47 1.80 2.76
CA GLU A 24 -2.19 2.80 1.97
C GLU A 24 -1.57 4.18 2.13
N THR A 25 -1.35 4.60 3.38
CA THR A 25 -0.87 5.95 3.70
C THR A 25 0.62 6.11 3.39
N ARG A 26 1.44 5.10 3.67
CA ARG A 26 2.91 5.24 3.62
C ARG A 26 3.52 4.78 2.32
N CYS A 27 2.89 3.83 1.64
CA CYS A 27 3.42 3.23 0.43
C CYS A 27 2.54 3.56 -0.80
N LEU A 28 1.30 3.09 -0.80
CA LEU A 28 0.44 3.10 -2.00
C LEU A 28 0.19 4.51 -2.50
N SER A 29 -0.38 5.38 -1.65
CA SER A 29 -0.69 6.76 -2.03
C SER A 29 0.56 7.54 -2.44
N ALA A 30 1.69 7.30 -1.77
CA ALA A 30 2.94 7.96 -2.11
C ALA A 30 3.44 7.58 -3.51
N LEU A 31 3.51 6.28 -3.83
CA LEU A 31 4.00 5.83 -5.13
C LEU A 31 3.00 6.07 -6.26
N GLU A 32 1.68 5.99 -6.01
CA GLU A 32 0.67 6.42 -7.00
C GLU A 32 0.80 7.92 -7.35
N ASN A 33 1.36 8.73 -6.45
CA ASN A 33 1.66 10.15 -6.68
C ASN A 33 3.14 10.42 -7.04
N GLN A 34 3.93 9.38 -7.35
CA GLN A 34 5.35 9.48 -7.73
C GLN A 34 6.25 10.19 -6.70
N VAL A 35 5.88 10.13 -5.42
CA VAL A 35 6.67 10.70 -4.31
C VAL A 35 7.27 9.60 -3.44
N PRO A 36 8.34 9.88 -2.67
CA PRO A 36 8.96 8.86 -1.82
C PRO A 36 7.98 8.36 -0.74
N PRO A 37 8.11 7.11 -0.28
CA PRO A 37 7.35 6.58 0.84
C PRO A 37 7.39 7.45 2.10
N VAL A 38 6.26 7.52 2.82
CA VAL A 38 6.10 8.41 3.97
C VAL A 38 6.67 7.80 5.24
N VAL A 39 7.84 8.29 5.64
CA VAL A 39 8.55 7.90 6.87
C VAL A 39 8.44 8.94 7.99
N ALA A 40 7.78 10.07 7.74
CA ALA A 40 7.59 11.12 8.73
C ALA A 40 6.94 10.57 10.01
N GLY A 41 7.47 10.99 11.17
CA GLY A 41 7.00 10.57 12.49
C GLY A 41 7.44 9.18 12.95
N LEU A 42 8.22 8.42 12.15
CA LEU A 42 8.69 7.08 12.51
C LEU A 42 10.04 7.05 13.25
N GLY A 43 10.67 8.21 13.45
CA GLY A 43 11.99 8.31 14.06
C GLY A 43 13.10 7.74 13.17
N THR A 44 14.16 7.23 13.80
CA THR A 44 15.32 6.66 13.10
C THR A 44 15.03 5.23 12.66
N GLY A 45 15.09 4.98 11.35
CA GLY A 45 15.01 3.63 10.79
C GLY A 45 16.33 2.86 10.94
N ALA A 46 16.24 1.54 10.94
CA ALA A 46 17.38 0.64 10.89
C ALA A 46 17.73 0.33 9.42
N ARG A 47 18.95 0.68 9.01
CA ARG A 47 19.42 0.44 7.64
C ARG A 47 20.07 -0.94 7.50
N ASP A 48 19.71 -1.64 6.44
CA ASP A 48 20.24 -2.95 6.03
C ASP A 48 20.46 -2.91 4.51
N GLY A 49 21.68 -2.64 4.09
CA GLY A 49 22.02 -2.37 2.68
C GLY A 49 21.22 -1.19 2.13
N ASP A 50 20.43 -1.48 1.09
CA ASP A 50 19.57 -0.50 0.40
C ASP A 50 18.15 -0.45 0.99
N VAL A 51 17.86 -1.20 2.05
CA VAL A 51 16.57 -1.16 2.74
C VAL A 51 16.69 -0.41 4.06
N VAL A 52 15.76 0.50 4.32
CA VAL A 52 15.57 1.09 5.64
C VAL A 52 14.26 0.58 6.23
N ARG A 53 14.35 0.05 7.46
CA ARG A 53 13.22 -0.51 8.19
C ARG A 53 12.80 0.40 9.33
N TYR A 54 11.51 0.63 9.46
CA TYR A 54 10.91 1.42 10.53
C TYR A 54 9.91 0.57 11.31
N ALA A 55 9.93 0.70 12.64
CA ALA A 55 8.93 0.08 13.49
C ALA A 55 7.59 0.82 13.36
N LEU A 56 6.51 0.08 13.26
CA LEU A 56 5.14 0.57 13.29
C LEU A 56 4.43 0.04 14.55
N THR A 57 3.19 0.49 14.75
CA THR A 57 2.35 0.01 15.87
C THR A 57 2.04 -1.48 15.72
N ALA A 58 1.73 -2.15 16.84
CA ALA A 58 1.42 -3.58 16.89
C ALA A 58 2.52 -4.51 16.33
N GLY A 59 3.80 -4.10 16.40
CA GLY A 59 4.93 -4.91 15.95
C GLY A 59 5.07 -5.01 14.42
N ARG A 60 4.27 -4.25 13.66
CA ARG A 60 4.40 -4.13 12.21
C ARG A 60 5.72 -3.45 11.84
N THR A 61 6.15 -3.66 10.59
CA THR A 61 7.35 -3.00 10.07
C THR A 61 7.09 -2.40 8.70
N LEU A 62 7.52 -1.16 8.50
CA LEU A 62 7.66 -0.54 7.17
C LEU A 62 9.08 -0.81 6.66
N ALA A 63 9.21 -1.32 5.44
CA ALA A 63 10.48 -1.41 4.73
C ALA A 63 10.43 -0.49 3.51
N VAL A 64 11.43 0.37 3.36
CA VAL A 64 11.58 1.28 2.23
C VAL A 64 12.92 1.00 1.57
N GLU A 65 12.91 0.71 0.28
CA GLU A 65 14.13 0.60 -0.51
C GLU A 65 14.62 2.02 -0.84
N THR A 66 15.75 2.42 -0.22
CA THR A 66 16.41 3.69 -0.46
C THR A 66 17.21 3.62 -1.76
N ALA A 67 16.65 4.21 -2.82
CA ALA A 67 17.28 4.43 -4.12
C ALA A 67 18.01 3.18 -4.65
N PRO A 68 17.29 2.16 -5.16
CA PRO A 68 17.96 1.07 -5.84
C PRO A 68 18.72 1.62 -7.04
N ALA A 69 19.80 0.91 -7.42
CA ALA A 69 20.73 1.34 -8.46
C ALA A 69 20.08 1.62 -9.83
N ASP A 70 18.84 1.16 -9.99
CA ASP A 70 18.03 1.19 -11.19
C ASP A 70 16.99 2.35 -11.14
N GLY A 71 16.79 2.98 -9.98
CA GLY A 71 15.86 4.09 -9.75
C GLY A 71 14.46 3.70 -9.31
N MET A 72 14.17 2.40 -9.17
CA MET A 72 12.81 1.85 -9.00
C MET A 72 12.42 1.67 -7.54
N ARG A 73 11.51 2.49 -7.03
CA ARG A 73 11.17 2.49 -5.60
C ARG A 73 10.31 1.30 -5.22
N ALA A 74 10.58 0.76 -4.03
CA ALA A 74 9.73 -0.22 -3.39
C ALA A 74 9.44 0.13 -1.93
N CYS A 75 8.22 -0.19 -1.51
CA CYS A 75 7.74 0.02 -0.15
C CYS A 75 6.90 -1.16 0.28
N ALA A 76 7.13 -1.65 1.50
CA ALA A 76 6.39 -2.78 2.05
C ALA A 76 5.99 -2.55 3.50
N VAL A 77 4.79 -3.01 3.86
CA VAL A 77 4.35 -3.16 5.24
C VAL A 77 4.21 -4.64 5.54
N ARG A 78 4.88 -5.08 6.60
CA ARG A 78 4.78 -6.43 7.12
C ARG A 78 4.00 -6.42 8.42
N ASP A 79 3.03 -7.31 8.50
CA ASP A 79 2.26 -7.61 9.70
C ASP A 79 2.62 -9.01 10.22
N PRO A 80 3.26 -9.11 11.40
CA PRO A 80 3.66 -10.40 11.96
C PRO A 80 2.48 -11.24 12.44
N GLU A 81 1.32 -10.65 12.73
CA GLU A 81 0.14 -11.38 13.21
C GLU A 81 -0.47 -12.25 12.10
N GLY A 82 -0.24 -11.87 10.84
CA GLY A 82 -0.78 -12.59 9.68
C GLY A 82 -2.31 -12.55 9.58
N ALA A 83 -2.95 -11.63 10.30
CA ALA A 83 -4.40 -11.47 10.30
C ALA A 83 -4.90 -11.06 8.90
N PRO A 84 -6.06 -11.57 8.44
CA PRO A 84 -6.66 -11.15 7.18
C PRO A 84 -6.72 -9.62 7.04
N VAL A 85 -6.51 -9.13 5.83
CA VAL A 85 -6.45 -7.69 5.53
C VAL A 85 -7.62 -7.30 4.61
N PRO A 86 -8.87 -7.30 5.11
CA PRO A 86 -10.07 -7.13 4.28
C PRO A 86 -10.13 -5.79 3.57
N GLY A 87 -9.52 -4.74 4.13
CA GLY A 87 -9.40 -3.42 3.48
C GLY A 87 -8.63 -3.50 2.17
N PHE A 88 -7.49 -4.20 2.16
CA PHE A 88 -6.73 -4.46 0.93
C PHE A 88 -7.56 -5.27 -0.06
N ASP A 89 -8.20 -6.35 0.41
CA ASP A 89 -8.94 -7.28 -0.45
C ASP A 89 -10.11 -6.58 -1.15
N THR A 90 -10.82 -5.73 -0.41
CA THR A 90 -11.92 -4.91 -0.95
C THR A 90 -11.40 -3.89 -1.96
N TRP A 91 -10.31 -3.19 -1.63
CA TRP A 91 -9.73 -2.17 -2.49
C TRP A 91 -9.22 -2.74 -3.81
N ILE A 92 -8.49 -3.87 -3.79
CA ILE A 92 -7.93 -4.44 -5.03
C ILE A 92 -9.03 -5.01 -5.93
N ALA A 93 -10.07 -5.62 -5.35
CA ALA A 93 -11.23 -6.09 -6.12
C ALA A 93 -11.92 -4.93 -6.86
N ALA A 94 -12.19 -3.83 -6.15
CA ALA A 94 -12.78 -2.63 -6.76
C ALA A 94 -11.84 -1.98 -7.80
N SER A 95 -10.54 -1.95 -7.54
CA SER A 95 -9.55 -1.39 -8.46
C SER A 95 -9.41 -2.21 -9.75
N VAL A 96 -9.54 -3.53 -9.66
CA VAL A 96 -9.58 -4.42 -10.83
C VAL A 96 -10.87 -4.23 -11.62
N GLU A 97 -12.02 -4.17 -10.95
CA GLU A 97 -13.32 -3.91 -11.59
C GLU A 97 -13.33 -2.56 -12.35
N ALA A 98 -12.70 -1.54 -11.77
CA ALA A 98 -12.53 -0.23 -12.39
C ALA A 98 -11.45 -0.18 -13.50
N GLY A 99 -10.74 -1.29 -13.75
CA GLY A 99 -9.67 -1.36 -14.76
C GLY A 99 -8.38 -0.61 -14.39
N ARG A 100 -8.23 -0.16 -13.14
CA ARG A 100 -7.03 0.54 -12.62
C ARG A 100 -5.86 -0.40 -12.39
N TYR A 101 -6.14 -1.67 -12.08
CA TYR A 101 -5.13 -2.70 -11.88
C TYR A 101 -5.54 -3.97 -12.62
N VAL A 102 -4.55 -4.70 -13.13
CA VAL A 102 -4.75 -5.99 -13.81
C VAL A 102 -4.03 -7.10 -13.04
N PRO A 103 -4.68 -8.26 -12.79
CA PRO A 103 -4.02 -9.39 -12.14
C PRO A 103 -2.97 -10.00 -13.07
N VAL A 104 -1.76 -10.23 -12.56
CA VAL A 104 -0.66 -10.84 -13.34
C VAL A 104 -0.17 -12.15 -12.75
N ALA A 105 -0.38 -12.37 -11.46
CA ALA A 105 -0.16 -13.64 -10.79
C ALA A 105 -0.99 -13.68 -9.50
N THR A 106 -1.04 -14.84 -8.84
CA THR A 106 -1.66 -14.96 -7.51
C THR A 106 -1.01 -13.96 -6.54
N GLY A 107 -1.81 -13.05 -5.99
CA GLY A 107 -1.35 -12.03 -5.06
C GLY A 107 -0.53 -10.90 -5.69
N ARG A 108 -0.56 -10.72 -7.03
CA ARG A 108 0.18 -9.66 -7.74
C ARG A 108 -0.68 -8.99 -8.80
N TRP A 109 -0.62 -7.66 -8.84
CA TRP A 109 -1.38 -6.83 -9.77
C TRP A 109 -0.53 -5.68 -10.31
N HIS A 110 -0.66 -5.36 -11.59
CA HIS A 110 -0.02 -4.21 -12.23
C HIS A 110 -1.00 -3.07 -12.38
N SER A 111 -0.57 -1.83 -12.16
CA SER A 111 -1.35 -0.66 -12.51
C SER A 111 -1.58 -0.64 -14.02
N HIS A 112 -2.77 -0.25 -14.42
CA HIS A 112 -3.20 -0.09 -15.81
C HIS A 112 -3.84 1.30 -15.95
N LEU A 113 -3.76 1.89 -17.14
CA LEU A 113 -4.20 3.27 -17.46
C LEU A 113 -3.26 4.39 -16.94
N TRP A 114 -2.12 4.60 -17.62
CA TRP A 114 -1.27 5.81 -17.52
C TRP A 114 -0.75 6.15 -16.12
N ILE A 115 -0.12 5.18 -15.44
CA ILE A 115 0.82 5.45 -14.36
C ILE A 115 2.18 4.95 -14.85
N GLU A 116 3.06 5.88 -15.23
CA GLU A 116 4.47 5.59 -15.52
C GLU A 116 5.33 6.07 -14.34
N PRO A 117 6.19 5.21 -13.77
CA PRO A 117 6.39 3.78 -14.09
C PRO A 117 5.18 2.91 -13.68
N VAL A 118 5.00 1.75 -14.33
CA VAL A 118 3.98 0.78 -13.93
C VAL A 118 4.24 0.33 -12.49
N LEU A 119 3.22 0.40 -11.65
CA LEU A 119 3.27 -0.04 -10.27
C LEU A 119 2.82 -1.49 -10.17
N GLU A 120 3.60 -2.32 -9.48
CA GLU A 120 3.17 -3.64 -9.08
C GLU A 120 2.81 -3.66 -7.60
N VAL A 121 1.57 -4.01 -7.30
CA VAL A 121 1.09 -4.26 -5.93
C VAL A 121 1.10 -5.75 -5.66
N GLN A 122 1.58 -6.13 -4.47
CA GLN A 122 1.73 -7.52 -4.03
C GLN A 122 1.11 -7.72 -2.65
N LYS A 123 0.46 -8.86 -2.46
CA LYS A 123 0.04 -9.38 -1.16
C LYS A 123 0.55 -10.81 -1.00
N THR A 124 1.45 -11.01 -0.05
CA THR A 124 2.05 -12.31 0.26
C THR A 124 1.68 -12.74 1.66
N ASN A 125 1.09 -13.94 1.76
CA ASN A 125 0.91 -14.63 3.04
C ASN A 125 2.07 -15.61 3.21
N ALA A 126 2.84 -15.49 4.28
CA ALA A 126 3.93 -16.41 4.61
C ALA A 126 3.76 -16.92 6.06
N ASP A 127 4.50 -17.97 6.42
CA ASP A 127 4.46 -18.58 7.77
C ASP A 127 4.75 -17.59 8.92
N ARG A 128 5.29 -16.41 8.60
CA ARG A 128 5.63 -15.35 9.56
C ARG A 128 4.87 -14.04 9.33
N GLY A 129 3.66 -14.13 8.78
CA GLY A 129 2.73 -13.01 8.67
C GLY A 129 2.36 -12.63 7.23
N ILE A 130 1.76 -11.45 7.09
CA ILE A 130 1.33 -10.90 5.80
C ILE A 130 2.24 -9.74 5.41
N THR A 131 2.60 -9.67 4.14
CA THR A 131 3.31 -8.52 3.56
C THR A 131 2.47 -7.91 2.46
N LEU A 132 2.22 -6.62 2.57
CA LEU A 132 1.74 -5.78 1.48
C LEU A 132 2.92 -5.02 0.91
N ARG A 133 3.13 -5.07 -0.40
CA ARG A 133 4.26 -4.41 -1.07
C ARG A 133 3.79 -3.71 -2.33
N ILE A 134 4.44 -2.59 -2.65
CA ILE A 134 4.32 -1.92 -3.94
C ILE A 134 5.72 -1.62 -4.48
N VAL A 135 5.90 -1.80 -5.78
CA VAL A 135 7.18 -1.68 -6.48
C VAL A 135 6.95 -0.95 -7.81
N GLU A 136 7.79 0.04 -8.12
CA GLU A 136 7.88 0.60 -9.47
C GLU A 136 8.49 -0.45 -10.41
N THR A 137 7.98 -0.58 -11.64
CA THR A 137 8.48 -1.55 -12.64
C THR A 137 8.77 -0.88 -13.99
N TYR A 138 9.72 -1.44 -14.74
CA TYR A 138 10.13 -0.92 -16.06
C TYR A 138 9.15 -1.28 -17.18
N LEU A 139 8.01 -1.86 -16.83
CA LEU A 139 7.00 -2.21 -17.81
C LEU A 139 6.37 -0.89 -18.31
N GLU A 140 6.29 -0.76 -19.63
CA GLU A 140 5.45 0.25 -20.26
C GLU A 140 3.98 -0.22 -20.18
N ALA A 141 3.07 0.70 -19.86
CA ALA A 141 1.65 0.41 -19.62
C ALA A 141 0.83 0.24 -20.90
#